data_AF-A0A0L9TNL7-F1
#
_entry.id   AF-A0A0L9TNL7-F1
#
_cell.length_a   1.000
_cell.length_b   1.000
_cell.length_c   1.000
_cell.angle_alpha   90.00
_cell.angle_beta   90.00
_cell.angle_gamma   90.00
#
_symmetry.space_group_name_H-M   'P 1'
#
loop_
_entity.id
_entity.type
_entity.pdbx_description
1 polymer ?
#
loop_
_entity_poly.entity_id
_entity_poly.type
_entity_poly.pdbx_seq_one_letter_code
_entity_poly.pdbx_strand_id
1 'polypeptide(L)'
;MWPAISVRLELPFCEVPTILTYMGKSWDMVYCGQNKLQVFSAAGWKKFAVENCLRVGDACIFELMESSDKKVIFEVQILRGDIPYEILKNEMIMGQNPEMPIVLN
;
A
#
# COMPACT_ATOMS: atom_id res chain seq x y z
N MET A 1 17.70 -9.47 5.19
CA MET A 1 17.21 -9.88 3.84
C MET A 1 16.39 -8.71 3.32
N TRP A 2 16.86 -8.03 2.28
CA TRP A 2 16.21 -6.81 1.75
C TRP A 2 15.21 -7.22 0.65
N PRO A 3 13.92 -6.86 0.72
CA PRO A 3 12.95 -7.22 -0.31
C PRO A 3 12.94 -6.20 -1.48
N ALA A 4 14.09 -5.89 -2.10
CA ALA A 4 14.16 -4.78 -3.08
C ALA A 4 14.62 -5.10 -4.50
N ILE A 5 14.89 -6.36 -4.85
CA ILE A 5 15.22 -6.72 -6.25
C ILE A 5 14.07 -7.46 -6.95
N SER A 6 13.37 -8.36 -6.25
CA SER A 6 12.36 -9.21 -6.89
C SER A 6 11.14 -8.45 -7.40
N VAL A 7 10.62 -7.45 -6.67
CA VAL A 7 9.36 -6.78 -7.04
C VAL A 7 9.48 -5.94 -8.32
N ARG A 8 10.68 -5.39 -8.61
CA ARG A 8 10.92 -4.63 -9.85
C ARG A 8 10.94 -5.54 -11.10
N LEU A 9 11.20 -6.83 -10.94
CA LEU A 9 11.19 -7.79 -12.05
C LEU A 9 9.78 -8.29 -12.38
N GLU A 10 8.87 -8.22 -11.40
CA GLU A 10 7.49 -8.70 -11.57
C GLU A 10 6.59 -7.65 -12.24
N LEU A 11 6.87 -6.35 -12.09
CA LEU A 11 6.03 -5.29 -12.66
C LEU A 11 6.51 -4.85 -14.05
N PRO A 12 5.59 -4.51 -14.97
CA PRO A 12 5.95 -4.09 -16.32
C PRO A 12 6.80 -2.83 -16.33
N PHE A 13 7.71 -2.71 -17.30
CA PHE A 13 8.50 -1.50 -17.51
C PHE A 13 7.78 -0.47 -18.41
N CYS A 14 6.55 -0.74 -18.85
CA CYS A 14 5.75 0.14 -19.70
C CYS A 14 4.58 0.77 -18.93
N GLU A 15 3.84 1.65 -19.63
CA GLU A 15 2.52 2.05 -19.15
C GLU A 15 1.54 0.91 -19.36
N VAL A 16 0.88 0.51 -18.30
CA VAL A 16 -0.02 -0.63 -18.33
C VAL A 16 -1.32 -0.30 -17.58
N PRO A 17 -2.49 -0.65 -18.14
CA PRO A 17 -3.75 -0.62 -17.40
C PRO A 17 -3.62 -1.39 -16.09
N THR A 18 -4.05 -0.79 -15.00
CA THR A 18 -3.94 -1.36 -13.66
C THR A 18 -5.27 -1.27 -12.94
N ILE A 19 -5.64 -2.34 -12.24
CA ILE A 19 -6.82 -2.37 -11.38
C ILE A 19 -6.37 -2.54 -9.94
N LEU A 20 -6.81 -1.65 -9.06
CA LEU A 20 -6.77 -1.87 -7.63
C LEU A 20 -8.10 -2.46 -7.19
N THR A 21 -8.07 -3.56 -6.45
CA THR A 21 -9.24 -4.15 -5.80
C THR A 21 -9.16 -3.95 -4.30
N TYR A 22 -10.28 -3.59 -3.65
CA TYR A 22 -10.37 -3.47 -2.20
C TYR A 22 -11.80 -3.73 -1.76
N MET A 23 -11.99 -4.68 -0.84
CA MET A 23 -13.31 -5.03 -0.28
C MET A 23 -14.34 -5.33 -1.37
N GLY A 24 -13.92 -6.03 -2.43
CA GLY A 24 -14.78 -6.42 -3.56
C GLY A 24 -15.13 -5.29 -4.54
N LYS A 25 -14.56 -4.09 -4.38
CA LYS A 25 -14.67 -2.98 -5.34
C LYS A 25 -13.38 -2.84 -6.15
N SER A 26 -13.49 -2.20 -7.31
CA SER A 26 -12.37 -2.06 -8.26
C SER A 26 -12.19 -0.62 -8.73
N TRP A 27 -10.94 -0.21 -8.93
CA TRP A 27 -10.56 1.10 -9.46
C TRP A 27 -9.56 0.97 -10.59
N ASP A 28 -9.99 1.36 -11.79
CA ASP A 28 -9.13 1.42 -12.97
C ASP A 28 -8.19 2.62 -12.92
N MET A 29 -6.91 2.38 -13.23
CA MET A 29 -5.88 3.40 -13.38
C MET A 29 -4.76 2.92 -14.29
N VAL A 30 -3.68 3.70 -14.41
CA VAL A 30 -2.50 3.33 -15.20
C VAL A 30 -1.31 3.26 -14.25
N TYR A 31 -0.51 2.21 -14.37
CA TYR A 31 0.80 2.13 -13.74
C TYR A 31 1.87 2.56 -14.76
N CYS A 32 2.73 3.50 -14.37
CA CYS A 32 3.79 4.05 -15.22
C CYS A 32 5.14 3.41 -14.84
N GLY A 33 5.46 2.26 -15.45
CA GLY A 33 6.65 1.46 -15.13
C GLY A 33 7.97 2.05 -15.61
N GLN A 34 7.96 2.83 -16.70
CA GLN A 34 9.16 3.40 -17.32
C GLN A 34 9.74 4.61 -16.57
N ASN A 35 8.99 5.16 -15.62
CA ASN A 35 9.40 6.36 -14.90
C ASN A 35 10.52 6.04 -13.90
N LYS A 36 11.39 7.02 -13.62
CA LYS A 36 12.42 6.91 -12.56
C LYS A 36 11.78 6.52 -11.22
N LEU A 37 10.59 7.06 -10.96
CA LEU A 37 9.70 6.67 -9.88
C LEU A 37 8.48 5.97 -10.50
N GLN A 38 8.31 4.70 -10.19
CA GLN A 38 7.16 3.92 -10.59
C GLN A 38 5.94 4.41 -9.80
N VAL A 39 4.91 4.87 -10.51
CA VAL A 39 3.73 5.53 -9.91
C VAL A 39 2.45 5.07 -10.59
N PHE A 40 1.34 5.19 -9.87
CA PHE A 40 0.01 5.18 -10.48
C PHE A 40 -0.34 6.55 -11.06
N SER A 41 -1.19 6.56 -12.07
CA SER A 41 -1.69 7.81 -12.66
C SER A 41 -2.40 8.66 -11.62
N ALA A 42 -2.07 9.94 -11.57
CA ALA A 42 -2.52 10.85 -10.52
C ALA A 42 -4.06 10.91 -10.41
N ALA A 43 -4.77 10.88 -11.55
CA ALA A 43 -6.23 10.88 -11.57
C ALA A 43 -6.82 9.60 -10.97
N GLY A 44 -6.28 8.43 -11.33
CA GLY A 44 -6.74 7.14 -10.82
C GLY A 44 -6.45 6.97 -9.32
N TRP A 45 -5.23 7.32 -8.91
CA TRP A 45 -4.84 7.32 -7.50
C TRP A 45 -5.70 8.27 -6.66
N LYS A 46 -5.93 9.50 -7.14
CA LYS A 46 -6.78 10.47 -6.44
C LYS A 46 -8.20 9.94 -6.24
N LYS A 47 -8.78 9.33 -7.27
CA LYS A 47 -10.13 8.73 -7.17
C LYS A 47 -10.16 7.63 -6.10
N PHE A 48 -9.21 6.68 -6.16
CA PHE A 48 -9.08 5.61 -5.18
C PHE A 48 -8.94 6.15 -3.75
N ALA A 49 -8.07 7.14 -3.55
CA ALA A 49 -7.84 7.74 -2.24
C ALA A 49 -9.06 8.47 -1.68
N VAL A 50 -9.77 9.24 -2.51
CA VAL A 50 -10.97 9.97 -2.08
C VAL A 50 -12.11 9.02 -1.75
N GLU A 51 -12.41 8.05 -2.63
CA GLU A 51 -13.54 7.14 -2.44
C GLU A 51 -13.33 6.16 -1.28
N ASN A 52 -12.07 5.84 -0.94
CA ASN A 52 -11.73 5.03 0.23
C ASN A 52 -11.38 5.86 1.47
N CYS A 53 -11.60 7.18 1.44
CA CYS A 53 -11.33 8.08 2.57
C CYS A 53 -9.91 7.90 3.14
N LEU A 54 -8.90 7.70 2.28
CA LEU A 54 -7.51 7.61 2.72
C LEU A 54 -7.07 8.92 3.36
N ARG A 55 -6.37 8.81 4.49
CA ARG A 55 -5.83 9.94 5.25
C ARG A 55 -4.32 9.82 5.39
N VAL A 56 -3.67 10.94 5.65
CA VAL A 56 -2.26 10.94 6.06
C VAL A 56 -2.15 10.11 7.35
N GLY A 57 -1.24 9.14 7.36
CA GLY A 57 -1.09 8.16 8.44
C GLY A 57 -1.62 6.78 8.09
N ASP A 58 -2.56 6.66 7.14
CA ASP A 58 -2.97 5.36 6.61
C ASP A 58 -1.84 4.74 5.77
N ALA A 59 -1.78 3.41 5.77
CA ALA A 59 -0.91 2.66 4.89
C ALA A 59 -1.74 1.79 3.92
N CYS A 60 -1.27 1.68 2.69
CA CYS A 60 -1.81 0.73 1.71
C CYS A 60 -0.77 -0.37 1.46
N ILE A 61 -1.19 -1.62 1.64
CA ILE A 61 -0.45 -2.80 1.20
C ILE A 61 -1.01 -3.18 -0.17
N PHE A 62 -0.13 -3.37 -1.15
CA PHE A 62 -0.49 -3.79 -2.50
C PHE A 62 0.01 -5.21 -2.70
N GLU A 63 -0.91 -6.17 -2.76
CA GLU A 63 -0.62 -7.56 -3.08
C GLU A 63 -0.79 -7.77 -4.58
N LEU A 64 0.27 -8.19 -5.27
CA LEU A 64 0.26 -8.39 -6.71
C LEU A 64 -0.47 -9.68 -7.06
N MET A 65 -1.61 -9.57 -7.74
CA MET A 65 -2.46 -10.71 -8.11
C MET A 65 -2.19 -11.16 -9.55
N GLU A 66 -1.95 -10.20 -10.45
CA GLU A 66 -1.65 -10.46 -11.86
C GLU A 66 -0.66 -9.40 -12.35
N SER A 67 0.32 -9.83 -13.16
CA SER A 67 1.25 -8.92 -13.83
C SER A 67 1.55 -9.37 -15.26
N SER A 68 1.38 -8.45 -16.20
CA SER A 68 1.78 -8.62 -17.60
C SER A 68 1.90 -7.25 -18.26
N ASP A 69 2.52 -7.19 -19.45
CA ASP A 69 2.56 -5.95 -20.25
C ASP A 69 1.18 -5.48 -20.75
N LYS A 70 0.12 -6.28 -20.54
CA LYS A 70 -1.26 -5.94 -20.94
C LYS A 70 -2.09 -5.39 -19.78
N LYS A 71 -1.86 -5.89 -18.56
CA LYS A 71 -2.63 -5.54 -17.37
C LYS A 71 -1.87 -5.92 -16.09
N VAL A 72 -2.07 -5.12 -15.06
CA VAL A 72 -1.67 -5.42 -13.68
C VAL A 72 -2.90 -5.37 -12.76
N ILE A 73 -2.97 -6.27 -11.78
CA ILE A 73 -4.03 -6.26 -10.76
C ILE A 73 -3.39 -6.35 -9.37
N PHE A 74 -3.79 -5.46 -8.47
CA PHE A 74 -3.44 -5.53 -7.06
C PHE A 74 -4.68 -5.68 -6.19
N GLU A 75 -4.66 -6.62 -5.25
CA GLU A 75 -5.53 -6.57 -4.08
C GLU A 75 -4.88 -5.62 -3.07
N VAL A 76 -5.65 -4.63 -2.62
CA VAL A 76 -5.18 -3.61 -1.69
C VAL A 76 -5.75 -3.90 -0.32
N GLN A 77 -4.90 -3.81 0.70
CA GLN A 77 -5.35 -3.74 2.09
C GLN A 77 -5.02 -2.34 2.64
N ILE A 78 -6.02 -1.69 3.25
CA ILE A 78 -5.84 -0.38 3.87
C ILE A 78 -5.72 -0.59 5.38
N LEU A 79 -4.54 -0.27 5.92
CA LEU A 79 -4.30 -0.20 7.35
C LEU A 79 -4.58 1.23 7.80
N ARG A 80 -5.58 1.40 8.65
CA ARG A 80 -5.95 2.72 9.16
C ARG A 80 -4.94 3.16 10.21
N GLY A 81 -4.41 4.36 9.99
CA GLY A 81 -3.45 5.02 10.87
C GLY A 81 -4.10 5.66 12.09
N ASP A 82 -5.35 5.29 12.41
CA ASP A 82 -6.07 5.72 13.60
C ASP A 82 -5.45 5.05 14.84
N ILE A 83 -4.20 5.38 15.14
CA ILE A 83 -3.59 5.14 16.45
C ILE A 83 -4.22 6.19 17.37
N PRO A 84 -5.03 5.79 18.37
CA PRO A 84 -5.60 6.74 19.31
C PRO A 84 -4.48 7.58 19.92
N TYR A 85 -4.69 8.89 20.05
CA TYR A 85 -3.67 9.80 20.61
C TYR A 85 -3.25 9.36 22.03
N GLU A 86 -4.14 8.65 22.72
CA GLU A 86 -3.96 8.03 24.02
C GLU A 86 -2.84 6.97 24.01
N ILE A 87 -2.68 6.24 22.91
CA ILE A 87 -1.55 5.32 22.71
C ILE A 87 -0.27 6.13 22.50
N LEU A 88 -0.30 7.18 21.67
CA LEU A 88 0.85 8.06 21.41
C LEU A 88 1.35 8.79 22.67
N LYS A 89 0.46 9.11 23.63
CA LYS A 89 0.88 9.67 24.94
C LYS A 89 1.54 8.63 25.85
N ASN A 90 1.23 7.36 25.68
CA ASN A 90 1.74 6.26 26.50
C ASN A 90 2.97 5.57 25.88
N GLU A 91 3.44 6.01 24.70
CA GLU A 91 4.57 5.46 23.95
C GLU A 91 5.95 5.57 24.63
N MET A 92 6.03 6.06 25.87
CA MET A 92 7.28 5.97 26.65
C MET A 92 7.42 4.70 27.52
N ILE A 93 6.48 3.73 27.52
CA ILE A 93 6.52 2.64 28.53
C ILE A 93 6.38 1.20 27.99
N MET A 94 5.56 0.89 26.98
CA MET A 94 5.39 -0.50 26.52
C MET A 94 6.15 -0.83 25.23
N GLY A 95 6.82 -1.98 25.21
CA GLY A 95 7.51 -2.52 24.04
C GLY A 95 8.91 -1.96 23.76
N GLN A 96 9.35 -0.96 24.52
CA GLN A 96 10.66 -0.33 24.32
C GLN A 96 11.80 -1.00 25.11
N ASN A 97 11.49 -1.83 26.10
CA ASN A 97 12.50 -2.54 26.87
C ASN A 97 12.14 -4.03 27.03
N PRO A 98 13.14 -4.90 27.31
CA PRO A 98 12.92 -6.32 27.49
C PRO A 98 12.06 -6.67 28.71
N GLU A 99 11.91 -5.76 29.68
CA GLU A 99 11.13 -5.96 30.91
C GLU A 99 9.62 -5.71 30.69
N MET A 100 9.26 -4.96 29.65
CA MET A 100 7.87 -4.67 29.24
C MET A 100 7.69 -4.98 27.75
N PRO A 101 7.82 -6.26 27.34
CA PRO A 101 7.65 -6.63 25.94
C PRO A 101 6.18 -6.50 25.51
N ILE A 102 5.96 -6.31 24.21
CA ILE A 102 4.62 -6.49 23.62
C ILE A 102 4.34 -8.00 23.59
N VAL A 103 3.35 -8.44 24.36
CA VAL A 103 2.92 -9.85 24.39
C VAL A 103 1.75 -10.03 23.42
N LEU A 104 1.92 -10.93 22.46
CA LEU A 104 0.86 -11.36 21.55
C LEU A 104 0.28 -12.66 22.11
N ASN A 105 -1.01 -12.65 22.46
CA ASN A 105 -1.75 -13.83 22.92
C ASN A 105 -2.36 -14.61 21.76
#